data_AF-A0AAE3JFS2-F1
#
_entry.id   AF-A0AAE3JFS2-F1
#
_cell.length_a   1.000
_cell.length_b   1.000
_cell.length_c   1.000
_cell.angle_alpha   90.00
_cell.angle_beta   90.00
_cell.angle_gamma   90.00
#
_symmetry.space_group_name_H-M   'P 1'
#
loop_
_entity.id
_entity.type
_entity.pdbx_description
1 polymer ?
#
loop_
_entity_poly.entity_id
_entity_poly.type
_entity_poly.pdbx_seq_one_letter_code
_entity_poly.pdbx_strand_id
1 'polypeptide(L)'
;MSRILSVSCMLLFFFLLLLFPSAAADGASAGILLWYRKILPVLLPFTLASRLMEASNIISFLPPAVGMAVLGWCCGYPMGAIWAAILVRNGKLTCRQGELLLPLCSQPSPMFLVGYLRTQAGGLEPLPLLAAAYLPPLLILLPLLCIYGKESNGKTEKTAGDLHILRIRDFENCWFASCRILLKIGAYVLVFSILIAILHPFLSEIPQGQPLLAGVLEMTTGIGLLADSGLPSPLCGSLGLFLVCFGGCSCIAQTLACLEDSPLTGKYFWKGKLLLASVSATFYYICQGGISFLL
;
A
#
# COMPACT_ATOMS: atom_id res chain seq x y z
N MET A 1 18.05 6.76 -19.49
CA MET A 1 17.71 7.72 -18.41
C MET A 1 17.46 7.04 -17.06
N SER A 2 16.80 5.88 -16.99
CA SER A 2 16.50 5.19 -15.71
C SER A 2 17.72 4.65 -14.94
N ARG A 3 18.73 4.09 -15.62
CA ARG A 3 19.92 3.53 -14.94
C ARG A 3 20.80 4.58 -14.26
N ILE A 4 21.07 5.70 -14.93
CA ILE A 4 21.88 6.79 -14.36
C ILE A 4 21.19 7.37 -13.13
N LEU A 5 19.88 7.65 -13.21
CA LEU A 5 19.10 8.14 -12.08
C LEU A 5 19.14 7.17 -10.89
N SER A 6 18.95 5.86 -11.14
CA SER A 6 19.02 4.85 -10.08
C SER A 6 20.39 4.81 -9.40
N VAL A 7 21.48 4.83 -10.17
CA VAL A 7 22.84 4.85 -9.63
C VAL A 7 23.10 6.13 -8.84
N SER A 8 22.67 7.29 -9.36
CA SER A 8 22.79 8.56 -8.65
C SER A 8 22.03 8.56 -7.32
N CYS A 9 20.81 8.01 -7.26
CA CYS A 9 20.06 7.89 -6.00
C CYS A 9 20.75 6.95 -5.00
N MET A 10 21.32 5.83 -5.46
CA MET A 10 22.06 4.90 -4.61
C MET A 10 23.34 5.53 -4.04
N LEU A 11 24.11 6.22 -4.87
CA LEU A 11 25.31 6.94 -4.44
C LEU A 11 24.96 8.05 -3.45
N LEU A 12 23.92 8.84 -3.75
CA LEU A 12 23.44 9.88 -2.83
C LEU A 12 23.06 9.29 -1.47
N PHE A 13 22.26 8.22 -1.45
CA PHE A 13 21.89 7.55 -0.21
C PHE A 13 23.12 7.05 0.56
N PHE A 14 24.08 6.44 -0.14
CA PHE A 14 25.34 6.00 0.46
C PHE A 14 26.13 7.16 1.09
N PHE A 15 26.26 8.29 0.38
CA PHE A 15 26.92 9.48 0.93
C PHE A 15 26.17 10.06 2.13
N LEU A 16 24.83 10.09 2.11
CA LEU A 16 24.03 10.53 3.25
C LEU A 16 24.25 9.67 4.50
N LEU A 17 24.40 8.34 4.34
CA LEU A 17 24.75 7.44 5.45
C LEU A 17 26.11 7.77 6.07
N LEU A 18 27.10 8.15 5.24
CA LEU A 18 28.43 8.52 5.71
C LEU A 18 28.48 9.90 6.36
N LEU A 19 27.68 10.85 5.86
CA LEU A 19 27.62 12.22 6.38
C LEU A 19 26.84 12.32 7.69
N PHE A 20 25.81 11.49 7.89
CA PHE A 20 24.92 11.53 9.05
C PHE A 20 24.79 10.18 9.77
N PRO A 21 25.89 9.59 10.28
CA PRO A 21 25.89 8.22 10.80
C PRO A 21 24.98 8.03 12.03
N SER A 22 24.90 9.01 12.93
CA SER A 22 24.01 8.93 14.11
C SER A 22 22.54 8.91 13.68
N ALA A 23 22.12 9.88 12.87
CA ALA A 23 20.75 9.94 12.37
C ALA A 23 20.38 8.71 11.52
N ALA A 24 21.34 8.19 10.75
CA ALA A 24 21.14 6.95 10.00
C ALA A 24 20.93 5.74 10.92
N ALA A 25 21.71 5.61 12.00
CA ALA A 25 21.54 4.54 12.98
C ALA A 25 20.19 4.65 13.71
N ASP A 26 19.81 5.86 14.14
CA ASP A 26 18.53 6.13 14.81
C ASP A 26 17.35 5.83 13.89
N GLY A 27 17.41 6.30 12.63
CA GLY A 27 16.40 6.05 11.61
C GLY A 27 16.28 4.57 11.24
N ALA A 28 17.41 3.85 11.18
CA ALA A 28 17.40 2.40 10.95
C ALA A 28 16.73 1.65 12.11
N SER A 29 17.07 2.02 13.36
CA SER A 29 16.46 1.45 14.56
C SER A 29 14.95 1.70 14.60
N ALA A 30 14.53 2.94 14.35
CA ALA A 30 13.12 3.31 14.26
C ALA A 30 12.39 2.52 13.17
N GLY A 31 12.97 2.40 11.96
CA GLY A 31 12.40 1.65 10.85
C GLY A 31 12.27 0.14 11.13
N ILE A 32 13.28 -0.47 11.76
CA ILE A 32 13.23 -1.89 12.16
C ILE A 32 12.16 -2.11 13.23
N LEU A 33 12.09 -1.26 14.25
CA LEU A 33 11.07 -1.35 15.30
C LEU A 33 9.66 -1.15 14.74
N LEU A 34 9.49 -0.21 13.82
CA LEU A 34 8.24 0.02 13.11
C LEU A 34 7.82 -1.23 12.33
N TRP A 35 8.73 -1.79 11.53
CA TRP A 35 8.49 -3.02 10.79
C TRP A 35 8.14 -4.19 11.71
N TYR A 36 8.93 -4.43 12.76
CA TYR A 36 8.76 -5.55 13.68
C TYR A 36 7.49 -5.43 14.54
N ARG A 37 7.19 -4.25 15.09
CA ARG A 37 6.08 -4.07 16.04
C ARG A 37 4.73 -3.80 15.38
N LYS A 38 4.72 -3.13 14.22
CA LYS A 38 3.47 -2.65 13.59
C LYS A 38 3.14 -3.37 12.30
N ILE A 39 4.13 -3.65 11.46
CA ILE A 39 3.89 -4.18 10.10
C ILE A 39 3.89 -5.72 10.10
N LEU A 40 4.93 -6.34 10.63
CA LEU A 40 5.14 -7.78 10.61
C LEU A 40 3.98 -8.57 11.25
N PRO A 41 3.49 -8.23 12.47
CA PRO A 41 2.46 -9.02 13.13
C PRO A 41 1.11 -8.95 12.42
N VAL A 42 0.85 -7.82 11.73
CA VAL A 42 -0.37 -7.62 10.96
C VAL A 42 -0.26 -8.31 9.61
N LEU A 43 0.78 -8.02 8.82
CA LEU A 43 0.84 -8.47 7.43
C LEU A 43 1.25 -9.93 7.25
N LEU A 44 2.00 -10.55 8.17
CA LEU A 44 2.39 -11.97 8.06
C LEU A 44 1.20 -12.94 7.95
N PRO A 45 0.20 -12.92 8.85
CA PRO A 45 -0.94 -13.83 8.72
C PRO A 45 -1.73 -13.58 7.43
N PHE A 46 -1.92 -12.33 7.00
CA PHE A 46 -2.67 -12.03 5.76
C PHE A 46 -1.92 -12.42 4.50
N THR A 47 -0.60 -12.16 4.44
CA THR A 47 0.22 -12.57 3.30
C THR A 47 0.27 -14.09 3.19
N LEU A 48 0.44 -14.80 4.30
CA LEU A 48 0.37 -16.27 4.33
C LEU A 48 -0.99 -16.79 3.87
N ALA A 49 -2.08 -16.26 4.43
CA ALA A 49 -3.43 -16.65 4.04
C ALA A 49 -3.69 -16.41 2.54
N SER A 50 -3.30 -15.24 2.02
CA SER A 50 -3.42 -14.93 0.60
C SER A 50 -2.63 -15.89 -0.29
N ARG A 51 -1.45 -16.35 0.13
CA ARG A 51 -0.64 -17.34 -0.62
C ARG A 51 -1.22 -18.74 -0.55
N LEU A 52 -1.79 -19.13 0.58
CA LEU A 52 -2.49 -20.41 0.70
C LEU A 52 -3.75 -20.45 -0.18
N MET A 53 -4.51 -19.35 -0.25
CA MET A 53 -5.66 -19.22 -1.15
C MET A 53 -5.28 -19.28 -2.63
N GLU A 54 -4.09 -18.78 -2.98
CA GLU A 54 -3.50 -18.90 -4.31
C GLU A 54 -3.17 -20.37 -4.61
N ALA A 55 -2.41 -20.99 -3.72
CA ALA A 55 -1.93 -22.37 -3.87
C ALA A 55 -3.08 -23.40 -3.88
N SER A 56 -4.20 -23.11 -3.21
CA SER A 56 -5.40 -23.96 -3.22
C SER A 56 -6.31 -23.73 -4.44
N ASN A 57 -5.97 -22.75 -5.29
CA ASN A 57 -6.74 -22.34 -6.46
C ASN A 57 -8.16 -21.80 -6.13
N ILE A 58 -8.44 -21.43 -4.88
CA ILE A 58 -9.76 -20.87 -4.49
C ILE A 58 -10.06 -19.57 -5.24
N ILE A 59 -9.03 -18.81 -5.59
CA ILE A 59 -9.20 -17.50 -6.24
C ILE A 59 -9.62 -17.66 -7.71
N SER A 60 -9.44 -18.83 -8.33
CA SER A 60 -9.93 -19.05 -9.71
C SER A 60 -11.45 -19.04 -9.83
N PHE A 61 -12.18 -19.20 -8.71
CA PHE A 61 -13.64 -19.07 -8.70
C PHE A 61 -14.12 -17.61 -8.80
N LEU A 62 -13.24 -16.64 -8.56
CA LEU A 62 -13.55 -15.22 -8.72
C LEU A 62 -13.09 -14.73 -10.10
N PRO A 63 -13.84 -13.80 -10.74
CA PRO A 63 -13.34 -13.10 -11.91
C PRO A 63 -11.97 -12.45 -11.60
N PRO A 64 -10.97 -12.52 -12.50
CA PRO A 64 -9.60 -12.09 -12.20
C PRO A 64 -9.49 -10.70 -11.56
N ALA A 65 -10.19 -9.71 -12.12
CA ALA A 65 -10.19 -8.35 -11.60
C ALA A 65 -10.89 -8.21 -10.23
N VAL A 66 -11.90 -9.05 -9.94
CA VAL A 66 -12.57 -9.11 -8.64
C VAL A 66 -11.65 -9.75 -7.61
N GLY A 67 -11.00 -10.87 -7.94
CA GLY A 67 -10.02 -11.52 -7.07
C GLY A 67 -8.86 -10.60 -6.71
N MET A 68 -8.33 -9.86 -7.70
CA MET A 68 -7.30 -8.84 -7.49
C MET A 68 -7.74 -7.73 -6.51
N ALA A 69 -8.98 -7.24 -6.66
CA ALA A 69 -9.50 -6.19 -5.78
C ALA A 69 -9.73 -6.69 -4.35
N VAL A 70 -10.40 -7.84 -4.19
CA VAL A 70 -10.70 -8.43 -2.88
C VAL A 70 -9.41 -8.70 -2.10
N LEU A 71 -8.45 -9.38 -2.71
CA LEU A 71 -7.20 -9.74 -2.03
C LEU A 71 -6.31 -8.53 -1.79
N GLY A 72 -6.30 -7.59 -2.74
CA GLY A 72 -5.60 -6.33 -2.61
C GLY A 72 -6.14 -5.47 -1.47
N TRP A 73 -7.46 -5.37 -1.32
CA TRP A 73 -8.08 -4.58 -0.26
C TRP A 73 -7.99 -5.28 1.10
N CYS A 74 -8.18 -6.59 1.17
CA CYS A 74 -8.06 -7.32 2.43
C CYS A 74 -6.63 -7.28 2.99
N CYS A 75 -5.62 -7.45 2.14
CA CYS A 75 -4.24 -7.57 2.58
C CYS A 75 -3.45 -6.26 2.54
N GLY A 76 -3.91 -5.27 1.77
CA GLY A 76 -3.26 -3.99 1.61
C GLY A 76 -2.06 -3.99 0.67
N TYR A 77 -1.14 -3.04 0.87
CA TYR A 77 0.09 -2.94 0.08
C TYR A 77 1.14 -3.97 0.51
N PRO A 78 1.94 -4.53 -0.43
CA PRO A 78 1.88 -4.40 -1.90
C PRO A 78 1.04 -5.51 -2.56
N MET A 79 0.12 -6.15 -1.83
CA MET A 79 -0.53 -7.39 -2.29
C MET A 79 -1.38 -7.21 -3.54
N GLY A 80 -2.08 -6.08 -3.67
CA GLY A 80 -2.83 -5.77 -4.91
C GLY A 80 -1.95 -5.77 -6.16
N ALA A 81 -0.70 -5.29 -6.04
CA ALA A 81 0.27 -5.25 -7.14
C ALA A 81 0.86 -6.61 -7.47
N ILE A 82 1.16 -7.41 -6.44
CA ILE A 82 1.56 -8.81 -6.59
C ILE A 82 0.50 -9.59 -7.38
N TRP A 83 -0.77 -9.43 -7.02
CA TRP A 83 -1.88 -10.07 -7.72
C TRP A 83 -2.04 -9.57 -9.16
N ALA A 84 -1.87 -8.27 -9.39
CA ALA A 84 -1.84 -7.71 -10.74
C ALA A 84 -0.76 -8.40 -11.60
N ALA A 85 0.46 -8.49 -11.07
CA ALA A 85 1.61 -9.11 -11.74
C ALA A 85 1.34 -10.57 -12.08
N ILE A 86 0.79 -11.35 -11.13
CA ILE A 86 0.47 -12.77 -11.32
C ILE A 86 -0.59 -12.96 -12.39
N LEU A 87 -1.70 -12.20 -12.34
CA LEU A 87 -2.80 -12.33 -13.29
C LEU A 87 -2.39 -11.92 -14.70
N VAL A 88 -1.56 -10.88 -14.84
CA VAL A 88 -1.04 -10.45 -16.15
C VAL A 88 -0.03 -11.45 -16.71
N ARG A 89 0.90 -11.95 -15.87
CA ARG A 89 1.87 -12.97 -16.27
C ARG A 89 1.22 -14.27 -16.73
N ASN A 90 0.13 -14.66 -16.07
CA ASN A 90 -0.65 -15.85 -16.41
C ASN A 90 -1.64 -15.62 -17.56
N GLY A 91 -1.61 -14.46 -18.22
CA GLY A 91 -2.49 -14.15 -19.35
C GLY A 91 -3.97 -13.98 -18.99
N LYS A 92 -4.32 -13.93 -17.69
CA LYS A 92 -5.70 -13.73 -17.21
C LYS A 92 -6.16 -12.26 -17.31
N LEU A 93 -5.21 -11.33 -17.33
CA LEU A 93 -5.45 -9.91 -17.59
C LEU A 93 -4.46 -9.41 -18.64
N THR A 94 -4.88 -8.48 -19.49
CA THR A 94 -3.97 -7.75 -20.37
C THR A 94 -3.12 -6.77 -19.56
N CYS A 95 -1.95 -6.38 -20.06
CA CYS A 95 -1.11 -5.36 -19.41
C CYS A 95 -1.89 -4.05 -19.19
N ARG A 96 -2.73 -3.66 -20.14
CA ARG A 96 -3.56 -2.45 -20.04
C ARG A 96 -4.58 -2.54 -18.90
N GLN A 97 -5.26 -3.67 -18.77
CA GLN A 97 -6.20 -3.91 -17.66
C GLN A 97 -5.46 -3.89 -16.32
N GLY A 98 -4.32 -4.58 -16.23
CA GLY A 98 -3.50 -4.60 -15.02
C GLY A 98 -3.04 -3.20 -14.60
N GLU A 99 -2.52 -2.39 -15.51
CA GLU A 99 -2.08 -1.00 -15.24
C GLU A 99 -3.22 -0.10 -14.72
N LEU A 100 -4.42 -0.22 -15.29
CA LEU A 100 -5.58 0.58 -14.88
C LEU A 100 -6.13 0.15 -13.51
N LEU A 101 -6.15 -1.16 -13.25
CA LEU A 101 -6.66 -1.71 -11.99
C LEU A 101 -5.66 -1.56 -10.84
N LEU A 102 -4.35 -1.48 -11.13
CA LEU A 102 -3.28 -1.46 -10.14
C LEU A 102 -3.50 -0.45 -8.99
N PRO A 103 -3.74 0.86 -9.23
CA PRO A 103 -3.96 1.82 -8.15
C PRO A 103 -5.29 1.60 -7.41
N LEU A 104 -6.31 1.06 -8.08
CA LEU A 104 -7.63 0.80 -7.48
C LEU A 104 -7.61 -0.39 -6.53
N CYS A 105 -6.89 -1.45 -6.88
CA CYS A 105 -6.74 -2.66 -6.06
C CYS A 105 -5.64 -2.53 -4.99
N SER A 106 -4.81 -1.50 -5.07
CA SER A 106 -3.79 -1.19 -4.07
C SER A 106 -4.33 -0.14 -3.09
N GLN A 107 -5.16 -0.59 -2.15
CA GLN A 107 -5.68 0.22 -1.04
C GLN A 107 -5.05 -0.22 0.28
N PRO A 108 -5.06 0.61 1.35
CA PRO A 108 -4.66 0.12 2.66
C PRO A 108 -5.61 -1.00 3.12
N SER A 109 -5.16 -1.85 4.04
CA SER A 109 -6.02 -2.90 4.59
C SER A 109 -6.97 -2.33 5.66
N PRO A 110 -8.15 -2.95 5.88
CA PRO A 110 -9.07 -2.51 6.92
C PRO A 110 -8.41 -2.58 8.31
N MET A 111 -7.55 -3.56 8.52
CA MET A 111 -6.77 -3.72 9.74
C MET A 111 -5.77 -2.58 9.95
N PHE A 112 -5.14 -2.06 8.89
CA PHE A 112 -4.26 -0.89 9.03
C PHE A 112 -5.08 0.39 9.31
N LEU A 113 -6.23 0.56 8.66
CA LEU A 113 -7.12 1.70 8.90
C LEU A 113 -7.66 1.71 10.33
N VAL A 114 -8.27 0.61 10.77
CA VAL A 114 -8.94 0.51 12.09
C VAL A 114 -7.95 0.24 13.23
N GLY A 115 -6.89 -0.52 12.96
CA GLY A 115 -5.90 -0.91 13.97
C GLY A 115 -4.79 0.12 14.18
N TYR A 116 -4.40 0.86 13.14
CA TYR A 116 -3.32 1.85 13.22
C TYR A 116 -3.81 3.28 13.06
N LEU A 117 -4.39 3.65 11.92
CA LEU A 117 -4.77 5.06 11.68
C LEU A 117 -5.80 5.55 12.70
N ARG A 118 -6.87 4.79 12.93
CA ARG A 118 -7.90 5.12 13.92
C ARG A 118 -7.33 5.30 15.32
N THR A 119 -6.43 4.42 15.75
CA THR A 119 -5.89 4.44 17.12
C THR A 119 -4.93 5.60 17.30
N GLN A 120 -4.15 5.94 16.27
CA GLN A 120 -3.23 7.08 16.28
C GLN A 120 -3.98 8.42 16.19
N ALA A 121 -5.00 8.53 15.34
CA ALA A 121 -5.75 9.78 15.12
C ALA A 121 -6.87 10.01 16.15
N GLY A 122 -6.68 9.59 17.41
CA GLY A 122 -7.60 9.92 18.50
C GLY A 122 -8.93 9.15 18.52
N GLY A 123 -8.98 7.94 17.95
CA GLY A 123 -10.14 7.05 18.08
C GLY A 123 -11.26 7.30 17.07
N LEU A 124 -10.92 7.63 15.83
CA LEU A 124 -11.87 7.87 14.72
C LEU A 124 -12.97 6.81 14.61
N GLU A 125 -14.15 7.22 14.15
CA GLU A 125 -15.24 6.29 13.86
C GLU A 125 -14.86 5.35 12.69
N PRO A 126 -15.01 4.02 12.85
CA PRO A 126 -14.53 3.07 11.86
C PRO A 126 -15.34 3.11 10.56
N LEU A 127 -16.65 3.33 10.62
CA LEU A 127 -17.51 3.28 9.44
C LEU A 127 -17.20 4.42 8.44
N PRO A 128 -17.13 5.71 8.85
CA PRO A 128 -16.74 6.79 7.93
C PRO A 128 -15.33 6.61 7.37
N LEU A 129 -14.40 6.09 8.19
CA LEU A 129 -13.02 5.86 7.78
C LEU A 129 -12.93 4.79 6.67
N LEU A 130 -13.60 3.65 6.87
CA LEU A 130 -13.65 2.56 5.89
C LEU A 130 -14.42 3.00 4.63
N ALA A 131 -15.56 3.68 4.80
CA ALA A 131 -16.34 4.20 3.66
C ALA A 131 -15.48 5.15 2.81
N ALA A 132 -14.75 6.06 3.44
CA ALA A 132 -13.89 7.00 2.73
C ALA A 132 -12.72 6.34 2.01
N ALA A 133 -12.15 5.28 2.57
CA ALA A 133 -11.04 4.55 1.94
C ALA A 133 -11.49 3.67 0.75
N TYR A 134 -12.66 3.04 0.83
CA TYR A 134 -13.06 2.01 -0.14
C TYR A 134 -14.16 2.44 -1.12
N LEU A 135 -15.03 3.39 -0.76
CA LEU A 135 -16.11 3.81 -1.67
C LEU A 135 -15.56 4.49 -2.94
N PRO A 136 -14.60 5.43 -2.87
CA PRO A 136 -14.05 6.04 -4.08
C PRO A 136 -13.42 5.03 -5.07
N PRO A 137 -12.49 4.13 -4.67
CA PRO A 137 -11.95 3.15 -5.60
C PRO A 137 -13.02 2.14 -6.05
N LEU A 138 -14.01 1.79 -5.22
CA LEU A 138 -15.11 0.91 -5.62
C LEU A 138 -15.97 1.52 -6.74
N LEU A 139 -16.36 2.78 -6.62
CA LEU A 139 -17.18 3.47 -7.63
C LEU A 139 -16.49 3.54 -9.00
N ILE A 140 -15.16 3.65 -9.02
CA ILE A 140 -14.37 3.63 -10.26
C ILE A 140 -14.17 2.19 -10.76
N LEU A 141 -14.00 1.23 -9.84
CA LEU A 141 -13.77 -0.18 -10.18
C LEU A 141 -15.01 -0.84 -10.80
N LEU A 142 -16.22 -0.58 -10.29
CA LEU A 142 -17.47 -1.19 -10.77
C LEU A 142 -17.68 -1.09 -12.30
N PRO A 143 -17.62 0.09 -12.94
CA PRO A 143 -17.77 0.18 -14.40
C PRO A 143 -16.65 -0.54 -15.15
N LEU A 144 -15.41 -0.53 -14.64
CA LEU A 144 -14.29 -1.25 -15.24
C LEU A 144 -14.49 -2.77 -15.17
N LEU A 145 -15.03 -3.29 -14.06
CA LEU A 145 -15.39 -4.70 -13.93
C LEU A 145 -16.49 -5.10 -14.91
N CYS A 146 -17.49 -4.25 -15.12
CA CYS A 146 -18.56 -4.50 -16.10
C CYS A 146 -18.03 -4.53 -17.55
N ILE A 147 -17.04 -3.68 -17.88
CA ILE A 147 -16.42 -3.63 -19.20
C ILE A 147 -15.54 -4.87 -19.41
N TYR A 148 -14.64 -5.18 -18.47
CA TYR A 148 -13.68 -6.28 -18.61
C TYR A 148 -14.29 -7.66 -18.37
N GLY A 149 -15.34 -7.75 -17.56
CA GLY A 149 -16.10 -8.99 -17.37
C GLY A 149 -16.76 -9.50 -18.67
N LYS A 150 -17.05 -8.59 -19.62
CA LYS A 150 -17.58 -8.96 -20.95
C LYS A 150 -16.48 -9.46 -21.91
N GLU A 151 -15.26 -8.94 -21.80
CA GLU A 151 -14.13 -9.32 -22.67
C GLU A 151 -13.56 -10.72 -22.36
N SER A 152 -13.63 -11.17 -21.10
CA SER A 152 -13.15 -12.50 -20.70
C SER A 152 -13.96 -13.65 -21.29
N ASN A 153 -15.18 -13.41 -21.78
CA ASN A 153 -16.08 -14.48 -22.23
C ASN A 153 -15.68 -15.11 -23.58
N GLY A 154 -14.62 -14.62 -24.24
CA GLY A 154 -14.22 -15.08 -25.58
C GLY A 154 -13.16 -16.17 -25.64
N LYS A 155 -12.38 -16.43 -24.58
CA LYS A 155 -11.21 -17.35 -24.63
C LYS A 155 -10.86 -18.08 -23.31
N THR A 156 -11.72 -18.12 -22.32
CA THR A 156 -11.47 -18.97 -21.14
C THR A 156 -11.92 -20.39 -21.46
N GLU A 157 -10.96 -21.28 -21.74
CA GLU A 157 -11.18 -22.70 -21.50
C GLU A 157 -11.77 -22.86 -20.11
N LYS A 158 -12.91 -23.57 -20.04
CA LYS A 158 -13.54 -23.99 -18.79
C LYS A 158 -12.63 -25.00 -18.07
N THR A 159 -11.49 -24.56 -17.55
CA THR A 159 -10.90 -25.25 -16.41
C THR A 159 -11.64 -24.75 -15.19
N ALA A 160 -12.76 -25.41 -14.88
CA ALA A 160 -13.26 -25.41 -13.51
C ALA A 160 -12.08 -25.91 -12.67
N GLY A 161 -11.42 -24.99 -11.95
CA GLY A 161 -10.22 -25.32 -11.20
C GLY A 161 -10.61 -26.28 -10.10
N ASP A 162 -10.24 -27.55 -10.23
CA ASP A 162 -10.32 -28.47 -9.11
C ASP A 162 -9.56 -27.83 -7.93
N LEU A 163 -10.19 -27.84 -6.76
CA LEU A 163 -9.54 -27.36 -5.55
C LEU A 163 -8.28 -28.19 -5.31
N HIS A 164 -7.13 -27.51 -5.23
CA HIS A 164 -5.88 -28.18 -4.95
C HIS A 164 -5.75 -28.43 -3.43
N ILE A 165 -5.66 -29.70 -3.05
CA ILE A 165 -5.44 -30.08 -1.65
C ILE A 165 -4.01 -29.71 -1.26
N LEU A 166 -3.87 -28.75 -0.34
CA LEU A 166 -2.59 -28.25 0.13
C LEU A 166 -1.80 -29.34 0.86
N ARG A 167 -0.54 -29.52 0.47
CA ARG A 167 0.44 -30.38 1.13
C ARG A 167 1.35 -29.54 2.03
N ILE A 168 2.10 -30.20 2.93
CA ILE A 168 3.08 -29.55 3.82
C ILE A 168 4.09 -28.71 3.00
N ARG A 169 4.55 -29.23 1.86
CA ARG A 169 5.47 -28.53 0.96
C ARG A 169 4.86 -27.24 0.39
N ASP A 170 3.56 -27.23 0.11
CA ASP A 170 2.86 -26.03 -0.39
C ASP A 170 2.80 -24.97 0.70
N PHE A 171 2.54 -25.39 1.95
CA PHE A 171 2.60 -24.51 3.10
C PHE A 171 3.99 -23.89 3.30
N GLU A 172 5.07 -24.69 3.26
CA GLU A 172 6.44 -24.19 3.37
C GLU A 172 6.77 -23.16 2.27
N ASN A 173 6.39 -23.46 1.01
CA ASN A 173 6.57 -22.54 -0.10
C ASN A 173 5.81 -21.22 0.13
N CYS A 174 4.55 -21.30 0.59
CA CYS A 174 3.75 -20.13 0.92
C CYS A 174 4.37 -19.33 2.08
N TRP A 175 4.87 -20.00 3.11
CA TRP A 175 5.56 -19.39 4.24
C TRP A 175 6.79 -18.59 3.80
N PHE A 176 7.72 -19.23 3.06
CA PHE A 176 8.92 -18.55 2.58
C PHE A 176 8.60 -17.42 1.59
N ALA A 177 7.57 -17.58 0.74
CA ALA A 177 7.12 -16.51 -0.14
C ALA A 177 6.62 -15.30 0.65
N SER A 178 5.82 -15.52 1.70
CA SER A 178 5.33 -14.46 2.59
C SER A 178 6.47 -13.77 3.35
N CYS A 179 7.43 -14.51 3.89
CA CYS A 179 8.61 -13.94 4.54
C CYS A 179 9.41 -13.04 3.58
N ARG A 180 9.61 -13.45 2.32
CA ARG A 180 10.31 -12.63 1.32
C ARG A 180 9.61 -11.30 1.05
N ILE A 181 8.28 -11.32 0.94
CA ILE A 181 7.48 -10.10 0.74
C ILE A 181 7.64 -9.16 1.95
N LEU A 182 7.55 -9.70 3.16
CA LEU A 182 7.69 -8.91 4.38
C LEU A 182 9.08 -8.33 4.58
N LEU A 183 10.13 -9.07 4.22
CA LEU A 183 11.50 -8.58 4.22
C LEU A 183 11.67 -7.44 3.22
N LYS A 184 11.08 -7.54 2.02
CA LYS A 184 11.06 -6.43 1.05
C LYS A 184 10.38 -5.19 1.65
N ILE A 185 9.18 -5.33 2.21
CA ILE A 185 8.46 -4.23 2.89
C ILE A 185 9.33 -3.60 3.98
N GLY A 186 9.93 -4.44 4.84
CA GLY A 186 10.80 -3.98 5.93
C GLY A 186 12.02 -3.21 5.44
N ALA A 187 12.65 -3.64 4.35
CA ALA A 187 13.78 -2.95 3.75
C ALA A 187 13.41 -1.54 3.24
N TYR A 188 12.27 -1.40 2.57
CA TYR A 188 11.80 -0.08 2.12
C TYR A 188 11.45 0.83 3.30
N VAL A 189 10.71 0.32 4.28
CA VAL A 189 10.39 1.08 5.49
C VAL A 189 11.66 1.55 6.19
N LEU A 190 12.65 0.68 6.36
CA LEU A 190 13.96 1.02 6.94
C LEU A 190 14.66 2.15 6.17
N VAL A 191 14.78 2.03 4.85
CA VAL A 191 15.45 3.05 4.02
C VAL A 191 14.76 4.41 4.14
N PHE A 192 13.42 4.43 4.08
CA PHE A 192 12.68 5.69 4.18
C PHE A 192 12.66 6.25 5.62
N SER A 193 12.69 5.42 6.67
CA SER A 193 12.88 5.88 8.05
C SER A 193 14.26 6.51 8.27
N ILE A 194 15.32 5.96 7.66
CA ILE A 194 16.66 6.60 7.63
C ILE A 194 16.58 7.98 6.97
N LEU A 195 15.94 8.07 5.79
CA LEU A 195 15.80 9.34 5.09
C LEU A 195 15.03 10.37 5.92
N ILE A 196 13.95 9.97 6.59
CA ILE A 196 13.20 10.86 7.49
C ILE A 196 14.07 11.33 8.65
N ALA A 197 14.84 10.45 9.27
CA ALA A 197 15.73 10.81 10.39
C ALA A 197 16.83 11.80 9.97
N ILE A 198 17.44 11.60 8.79
CA ILE A 198 18.44 12.53 8.23
C ILE A 198 17.82 13.88 7.89
N LEU A 199 16.59 13.89 7.37
CA LEU A 199 15.88 15.12 7.01
C LEU A 199 15.22 15.81 8.20
N HIS A 200 15.12 15.16 9.36
CA HIS A 200 14.41 15.65 10.53
C HIS A 200 14.78 17.09 10.93
N PRO A 201 16.07 17.51 10.96
CA PRO A 201 16.41 18.89 11.30
C PRO A 201 15.74 19.92 10.37
N PHE A 202 15.74 19.67 9.07
CA PHE A 202 15.10 20.54 8.07
C PHE A 202 13.57 20.48 8.15
N LEU A 203 13.01 19.29 8.40
CA LEU A 203 11.57 19.12 8.55
C LEU A 203 11.04 19.86 9.78
N SER A 204 11.81 19.85 10.87
CA SER A 204 11.44 20.49 12.14
C SER A 204 11.35 22.02 12.06
N GLU A 205 11.99 22.65 11.07
CA GLU A 205 11.82 24.09 10.77
C GLU A 205 10.42 24.42 10.23
N ILE A 206 9.65 23.41 9.80
CA ILE A 206 8.26 23.54 9.36
C ILE A 206 7.37 22.64 10.22
N PRO A 207 7.13 22.98 11.51
CA PRO A 207 6.46 22.07 12.46
C PRO A 207 5.09 21.58 11.99
N GLN A 208 4.31 22.44 11.32
CA GLN A 208 3.00 22.10 10.77
C GLN A 208 3.09 21.20 9.51
N GLY A 209 4.19 21.28 8.75
CA GLY A 209 4.41 20.52 7.53
C GLY A 209 5.15 19.20 7.74
N GLN A 210 5.89 19.08 8.84
CA GLN A 210 6.71 17.90 9.17
C GLN A 210 5.94 16.57 9.08
N PRO A 211 4.72 16.41 9.65
CA PRO A 211 3.99 15.16 9.57
C PRO A 211 3.65 14.75 8.13
N LEU A 212 3.28 15.72 7.30
CA LEU A 212 2.91 15.48 5.89
C LEU A 212 4.13 15.15 5.05
N LEU A 213 5.24 15.88 5.21
CA LEU A 213 6.47 15.61 4.48
C LEU A 213 7.07 14.25 4.86
N ALA A 214 7.09 13.92 6.16
CA ALA A 214 7.47 12.60 6.63
C ALA A 214 6.52 11.52 6.08
N GLY A 215 5.21 11.76 6.07
CA GLY A 215 4.20 10.85 5.55
C GLY A 215 4.28 10.60 4.04
N VAL A 216 4.67 11.62 3.26
CA VAL A 216 4.94 11.47 1.83
C VAL A 216 6.14 10.54 1.60
N LEU A 217 7.13 10.52 2.49
CA LEU A 217 8.24 9.56 2.41
C LEU A 217 7.81 8.17 2.93
N GLU A 218 7.27 8.11 4.14
CA GLU A 218 6.80 6.89 4.79
C GLU A 218 5.54 7.18 5.63
N MET A 219 4.40 6.64 5.17
CA MET A 219 3.07 6.96 5.72
C MET A 219 2.94 6.64 7.22
N THR A 220 3.57 5.58 7.72
CA THR A 220 3.38 5.11 9.09
C THR A 220 4.01 6.09 10.08
N THR A 221 5.22 6.57 9.77
CA THR A 221 5.97 7.59 10.50
C THR A 221 5.23 8.92 10.45
N GLY A 222 4.75 9.34 9.27
CA GLY A 222 3.97 10.57 9.12
C GLY A 222 2.68 10.57 9.94
N ILE A 223 1.93 9.46 9.94
CA ILE A 223 0.72 9.30 10.77
C ILE A 223 1.04 9.37 12.26
N GLY A 224 2.18 8.80 12.69
CA GLY A 224 2.64 8.91 14.09
C GLY A 224 2.88 10.35 14.49
N LEU A 225 3.64 11.11 13.69
CA LEU A 225 3.87 12.53 13.93
C LEU A 225 2.59 13.38 13.82
N LEU A 226 1.65 12.96 12.96
CA LEU A 226 0.37 13.64 12.81
C LEU A 226 -0.50 13.49 14.07
N ALA A 227 -0.44 12.34 14.74
CA ALA A 227 -1.13 12.12 16.02
C ALA A 227 -0.65 13.11 17.10
N ASP A 228 0.65 13.41 17.12
CA ASP A 228 1.26 14.31 18.11
C ASP A 228 1.12 15.81 17.76
N SER A 229 0.58 16.13 16.58
CA SER A 229 0.50 17.52 16.08
C SER A 229 -0.56 18.40 16.76
N GLY A 230 -1.48 17.81 17.53
CA GLY A 230 -2.58 18.52 18.19
C GLY A 230 -3.69 19.02 17.25
N LEU A 231 -3.70 18.57 15.99
CA LEU A 231 -4.75 18.94 15.03
C LEU A 231 -6.13 18.39 15.43
N PRO A 232 -7.23 19.09 15.09
CA PRO A 232 -8.58 18.59 15.31
C PRO A 232 -8.80 17.22 14.67
N SER A 233 -9.54 16.34 15.36
CA SER A 233 -9.80 14.95 14.93
C SER A 233 -10.27 14.81 13.48
N PRO A 234 -11.21 15.63 12.94
CA PRO A 234 -11.61 15.54 11.54
C PRO A 234 -10.49 15.83 10.54
N LEU A 235 -9.65 16.83 10.83
CA LEU A 235 -8.52 17.20 9.98
C LEU A 235 -7.39 16.18 10.08
N CYS A 236 -7.06 15.72 11.29
CA CYS A 236 -6.09 14.65 11.52
C CYS A 236 -6.51 13.36 10.79
N GLY A 237 -7.78 12.97 10.88
CA GLY A 237 -8.31 11.81 10.16
C GLY A 237 -8.27 11.97 8.64
N SER A 238 -8.60 13.15 8.12
CA SER A 238 -8.51 13.45 6.68
C SER A 238 -7.07 13.36 6.15
N LEU A 239 -6.12 14.02 6.81
CA LEU A 239 -4.71 14.00 6.43
C LEU A 239 -4.10 12.61 6.59
N GLY A 240 -4.43 11.90 7.67
CA GLY A 240 -4.00 10.51 7.87
C GLY A 240 -4.56 9.58 6.80
N LEU A 241 -5.81 9.80 6.36
CA LEU A 241 -6.42 9.06 5.27
C LEU A 241 -5.74 9.37 3.92
N PHE A 242 -5.37 10.63 3.68
CA PHE A 242 -4.55 10.99 2.53
C PHE A 242 -3.23 10.22 2.52
N LEU A 243 -2.48 10.26 3.63
CA LEU A 243 -1.17 9.60 3.74
C LEU A 243 -1.28 8.09 3.52
N VAL A 244 -2.26 7.43 4.13
CA VAL A 244 -2.43 5.98 4.04
C VAL A 244 -2.95 5.52 2.67
N CYS A 245 -3.87 6.27 2.06
CA CYS A 245 -4.36 5.99 0.72
C CYS A 245 -3.37 6.41 -0.36
N PHE A 246 -2.42 7.31 -0.09
CA PHE A 246 -1.31 7.60 -1.00
C PHE A 246 -0.23 6.52 -0.88
N GLY A 247 0.07 6.10 0.35
CA GLY A 247 1.07 5.09 0.70
C GLY A 247 2.48 5.65 0.91
N GLY A 248 2.76 6.85 0.39
CA GLY A 248 4.10 7.45 0.42
C GLY A 248 5.08 6.79 -0.56
N CYS A 249 6.28 7.36 -0.67
CA CYS A 249 7.35 6.90 -1.54
C CYS A 249 7.80 5.47 -1.19
N SER A 250 7.84 5.12 0.11
CA SER A 250 8.14 3.77 0.58
C SER A 250 7.19 2.73 0.00
N CYS A 251 5.88 2.97 0.12
CA CYS A 251 4.88 2.05 -0.41
C CYS A 251 4.89 1.98 -1.95
N ILE A 252 5.12 3.11 -2.63
CA ILE A 252 5.22 3.13 -4.08
C ILE A 252 6.45 2.32 -4.54
N ALA A 253 7.60 2.52 -3.91
CA ALA A 253 8.84 1.81 -4.25
C ALA A 253 8.71 0.29 -4.03
N GLN A 254 8.19 -0.15 -2.88
CA GLN A 254 7.98 -1.58 -2.62
C GLN A 254 6.94 -2.21 -3.56
N THR A 255 5.94 -1.44 -3.98
CA THR A 255 4.92 -1.89 -4.93
C THR A 255 5.53 -2.08 -6.32
N LEU A 256 6.27 -1.10 -6.82
CA LEU A 256 6.94 -1.19 -8.12
C LEU A 256 7.96 -2.32 -8.16
N ALA A 257 8.69 -2.56 -7.06
CA ALA A 257 9.61 -3.69 -6.93
C ALA A 257 8.94 -5.07 -6.93
N CYS A 258 7.62 -5.14 -6.69
CA CYS A 258 6.84 -6.37 -6.84
C CYS A 258 6.35 -6.59 -8.28
N LEU A 259 6.50 -5.61 -9.17
CA LEU A 259 6.09 -5.69 -10.57
C LEU A 259 7.23 -6.09 -11.51
N GLU A 260 8.48 -6.12 -11.04
CA GLU A 260 9.69 -6.30 -11.87
C GLU A 260 9.67 -7.58 -12.72
N ASP A 261 9.10 -8.66 -12.18
CA ASP A 261 8.97 -9.95 -12.87
C ASP A 261 7.70 -10.03 -13.76
N SER A 262 7.09 -8.89 -14.09
CA SER A 262 5.85 -8.81 -14.84
C SER A 262 5.91 -7.80 -15.98
N PRO A 263 5.01 -7.89 -16.97
CA PRO A 263 4.87 -6.88 -18.01
C PRO A 263 4.36 -5.51 -17.52
N LEU A 264 4.02 -5.37 -16.23
CA LEU A 264 3.51 -4.12 -15.67
C LEU A 264 4.66 -3.16 -15.38
N THR A 265 4.51 -1.94 -15.87
CA THR A 265 5.44 -0.81 -15.68
C THR A 265 5.10 0.03 -14.45
N GLY A 266 3.85 0.01 -14.00
CA GLY A 266 3.36 0.86 -12.90
C GLY A 266 3.37 2.35 -13.24
N LYS A 267 3.42 2.71 -14.53
CA LYS A 267 3.61 4.10 -15.00
C LYS A 267 2.58 5.08 -14.46
N TYR A 268 1.33 4.63 -14.31
CA TYR A 268 0.21 5.44 -13.84
C TYR A 268 -0.10 5.25 -12.36
N PHE A 269 0.63 4.37 -11.68
CA PHE A 269 0.34 3.95 -10.32
C PHE A 269 0.28 5.14 -9.36
N TRP A 270 1.37 5.91 -9.25
CA TRP A 270 1.45 7.03 -8.32
C TRP A 270 0.40 8.13 -8.59
N LYS A 271 0.03 8.36 -9.86
CA LYS A 271 -1.01 9.33 -10.22
C LYS A 271 -2.39 8.86 -9.75
N GLY A 272 -2.68 7.57 -9.95
CA GLY A 272 -3.91 6.96 -9.45
C GLY A 272 -3.97 6.97 -7.92
N LYS A 273 -2.85 6.68 -7.25
CA LYS A 273 -2.74 6.77 -5.79
C LYS A 273 -3.01 8.19 -5.29
N LEU A 274 -2.38 9.19 -5.88
CA LEU A 274 -2.57 10.59 -5.50
C LEU A 274 -4.03 11.03 -5.67
N LEU A 275 -4.65 10.71 -6.80
CA LEU A 275 -6.06 11.03 -7.05
C LEU A 275 -6.97 10.36 -6.01
N LEU A 276 -6.81 9.05 -5.79
CA LEU A 276 -7.64 8.30 -4.84
C LEU A 276 -7.44 8.79 -3.41
N ALA A 277 -6.20 9.11 -3.02
CA ALA A 277 -5.89 9.67 -1.72
C ALA A 277 -6.58 11.02 -1.48
N SER A 278 -6.49 11.94 -2.45
CA SER A 278 -7.15 13.24 -2.38
C SER A 278 -8.67 13.12 -2.29
N VAL A 279 -9.27 12.23 -3.09
CA VAL A 279 -10.72 12.01 -3.07
C VAL A 279 -11.16 11.40 -1.74
N SER A 280 -10.43 10.40 -1.23
CA SER A 280 -10.74 9.71 0.03
C SER A 280 -10.66 10.68 1.21
N ALA A 281 -9.58 11.46 1.30
CA ALA A 281 -9.40 12.46 2.35
C ALA A 281 -10.47 13.56 2.32
N THR A 282 -10.75 14.10 1.13
CA THR A 282 -11.80 15.12 0.95
C THR A 282 -13.17 14.59 1.33
N PHE A 283 -13.52 13.38 0.88
CA PHE A 283 -14.78 12.73 1.21
C PHE A 283 -14.92 12.54 2.73
N TYR A 284 -13.87 12.05 3.40
CA TYR A 284 -13.87 11.90 4.86
C TYR A 284 -14.10 13.23 5.57
N TYR A 285 -13.37 14.28 5.18
CA TYR A 285 -13.50 15.60 5.80
C TYR A 285 -14.90 16.20 5.68
N ILE A 286 -15.53 16.04 4.51
CA ILE A 286 -16.92 16.48 4.27
C ILE A 286 -17.89 15.68 5.14
N CYS A 287 -17.76 14.35 5.20
CA CYS A 287 -18.62 13.49 6.02
C CYS A 287 -18.52 13.79 7.52
N GLN A 288 -17.39 14.30 8.00
CA GLN A 288 -17.19 14.70 9.39
C GLN A 288 -17.66 16.13 9.70
N GLY A 289 -18.38 16.79 8.78
CA GLY A 289 -18.90 18.14 9.00
C GLY A 289 -17.83 19.24 8.97
N GLY A 290 -16.68 18.99 8.32
CA GLY A 290 -15.57 19.95 8.25
C GLY A 290 -15.94 21.30 7.61
N ILE A 291 -17.02 21.36 6.83
CA ILE A 291 -17.53 22.61 6.24
C ILE A 291 -18.06 23.57 7.32
N SER A 292 -18.58 23.05 8.43
CA SER A 292 -19.07 23.85 9.57
C SER A 292 -17.94 24.50 10.39
N PHE A 293 -16.68 24.08 10.19
CA PHE A 293 -15.52 24.55 10.94
C PHE A 293 -14.74 25.67 10.19
N LEU A 294 -15.07 25.89 8.91
CA LEU A 294 -14.46 26.90 8.04
C LEU A 294 -15.34 28.16 7.87
N LEU A 295 -16.55 28.14 8.43
CA LEU A 295 -17.51 29.24 8.48
C LEU A 295 -17.68 29.71 9.93
#